data_AF-A0A397FYV5-F1
#
_entry.id   AF-A0A397FYV5-F1
#
_cell.length_a   1.000
_cell.length_b   1.000
_cell.length_c   1.000
_cell.angle_alpha   90.00
_cell.angle_beta   90.00
_cell.angle_gamma   90.00
#
_symmetry.space_group_name_H-M   'P 1'
#
loop_
_entity.id
_entity.type
_entity.pdbx_description
1 polymer ?
#
loop_
_entity_poly.entity_id
_entity_poly.type
_entity_poly.pdbx_seq_one_letter_code
_entity_poly.pdbx_strand_id
1 'polypeptide(L)'
;MGKEENQQIKEELRKKRNIFRDIKIKFNKWRFNMYLCAGLYILFFFIANWIIKELVKPRAAGWLVNNENLVISLTAIVLGICFIADSIVTSYLKTPLQRLALNIDISPMEEKKKNNLMRVTQETNELFKETFKKFGILVIPVILTNIIDKPQETNGDKRSEHPLFYICYLIPILFATWRIWQVNRELNKIEQKILNEQKKHYSN
;
A
#
# COMPACT_ATOMS: atom_id res chain seq x y z
N MET A 1 -5.21 -12.48 -48.93
CA MET A 1 -5.08 -11.38 -47.96
C MET A 1 -4.14 -10.35 -48.55
N GLY A 2 -4.63 -9.12 -48.72
CA GLY A 2 -3.90 -8.04 -49.39
C GLY A 2 -2.76 -7.51 -48.52
N LYS A 3 -1.70 -6.97 -49.15
CA LYS A 3 -0.57 -6.33 -48.44
C LYS A 3 -1.03 -5.22 -47.48
N GLU A 4 -2.12 -4.54 -47.80
CA GLU A 4 -2.74 -3.48 -46.98
C GLU A 4 -3.41 -4.01 -45.71
N GLU A 5 -4.14 -5.13 -45.78
CA GLU A 5 -4.74 -5.78 -44.58
C GLU A 5 -3.65 -6.23 -43.60
N ASN A 6 -2.56 -6.81 -44.11
CA ASN A 6 -1.43 -7.24 -43.28
C ASN A 6 -0.67 -6.06 -42.63
N GLN A 7 -0.64 -4.89 -43.28
CA GLN A 7 -0.09 -3.67 -42.69
C GLN A 7 -0.99 -3.11 -41.59
N GLN A 8 -2.31 -3.06 -41.82
CA GLN A 8 -3.29 -2.60 -40.82
C GLN A 8 -3.27 -3.47 -39.55
N ILE A 9 -3.21 -4.81 -39.70
CA ILE A 9 -3.12 -5.74 -38.57
C ILE A 9 -1.84 -5.52 -37.76
N LYS A 10 -0.70 -5.28 -38.44
CA LYS A 10 0.59 -4.99 -37.77
C LYS A 10 0.54 -3.69 -36.98
N GLU A 11 -0.08 -2.64 -37.52
CA GLU A 11 -0.25 -1.36 -36.81
C GLU A 11 -1.18 -1.49 -35.59
N GLU A 12 -2.30 -2.21 -35.74
CA GLU A 12 -3.24 -2.44 -34.66
C GLU A 12 -2.58 -3.22 -33.50
N LEU A 13 -1.85 -4.29 -33.82
CA LEU A 13 -1.10 -5.07 -32.82
C LEU A 13 -0.01 -4.22 -32.13
N ARG A 14 0.64 -3.31 -32.85
CA ARG A 14 1.63 -2.39 -32.27
C ARG A 14 0.98 -1.40 -31.30
N LYS A 15 -0.19 -0.85 -31.65
CA LYS A 15 -0.99 0.03 -30.77
C LYS A 15 -1.43 -0.73 -29.50
N LYS A 16 -1.97 -1.95 -29.64
CA LYS A 16 -2.36 -2.82 -28.51
C LYS A 16 -1.20 -3.03 -27.53
N ARG A 17 -0.01 -3.33 -28.05
CA ARG A 17 1.20 -3.53 -27.23
C ARG A 17 1.63 -2.26 -26.49
N ASN A 18 1.55 -1.09 -27.13
CA ASN A 18 1.91 0.18 -26.49
C ASN A 18 0.96 0.54 -25.34
N ILE A 19 -0.35 0.37 -25.54
CA ILE A 19 -1.36 0.57 -24.48
C ILE A 19 -1.09 -0.37 -23.30
N PHE A 20 -0.81 -1.65 -23.60
CA PHE A 20 -0.55 -2.64 -22.56
C PHE A 20 0.74 -2.35 -21.78
N ARG A 21 1.78 -1.89 -22.46
CA ARG A 21 3.02 -1.45 -21.83
C ARG A 21 2.79 -0.28 -20.89
N ASP A 22 1.94 0.68 -21.27
CA ASP A 22 1.59 1.81 -20.41
C ASP A 22 0.78 1.37 -19.17
N ILE A 23 -0.18 0.44 -19.33
CA ILE A 23 -0.88 -0.19 -18.19
C ILE A 23 0.13 -0.82 -17.23
N LYS A 24 1.10 -1.58 -17.73
CA LYS A 24 2.14 -2.23 -16.90
C LYS A 24 3.01 -1.21 -16.16
N ILE A 25 3.40 -0.13 -16.83
CA ILE A 25 4.17 0.97 -16.21
C ILE A 25 3.37 1.60 -15.07
N LYS A 26 2.10 1.96 -15.31
CA LYS A 26 1.24 2.57 -14.29
C LYS A 26 0.95 1.61 -13.13
N PHE A 27 0.74 0.33 -13.42
CA PHE A 27 0.58 -0.71 -12.40
C PHE A 27 1.83 -0.84 -11.54
N ASN A 28 3.02 -0.88 -12.15
CA ASN A 28 4.27 -0.94 -11.41
C ASN A 28 4.51 0.31 -10.56
N LYS A 29 4.12 1.50 -11.04
CA LYS A 29 4.21 2.74 -10.28
C LYS A 29 3.25 2.74 -9.08
N TRP A 30 2.01 2.33 -9.26
CA TRP A 30 1.06 2.15 -8.15
C TRP A 30 1.57 1.14 -7.11
N ARG A 31 2.04 -0.02 -7.57
CA ARG A 31 2.66 -1.06 -6.73
C ARG A 31 3.86 -0.53 -5.96
N PHE A 32 4.75 0.20 -6.62
CA PHE A 32 5.92 0.80 -5.98
C PHE A 32 5.50 1.78 -4.87
N ASN A 33 4.53 2.66 -5.15
CA ASN A 33 4.02 3.59 -4.16
C ASN A 33 3.40 2.87 -2.94
N MET A 34 2.69 1.76 -3.16
CA MET A 34 2.19 0.93 -2.05
C MET A 34 3.33 0.42 -1.17
N TYR A 35 4.35 -0.20 -1.75
CA TYR A 35 5.47 -0.72 -0.96
C TYR A 35 6.31 0.38 -0.32
N LEU A 36 6.44 1.53 -0.98
CA LEU A 36 7.08 2.71 -0.40
C LEU A 36 6.31 3.19 0.83
N CYS A 37 4.99 3.31 0.75
CA CYS A 37 4.16 3.64 1.90
C CYS A 37 4.34 2.62 3.02
N ALA A 38 4.38 1.31 2.71
CA ALA A 38 4.62 0.28 3.74
C ALA A 38 6.01 0.39 4.37
N GLY A 39 7.05 0.62 3.57
CA GLY A 39 8.41 0.78 4.05
C GLY A 39 8.57 2.02 4.95
N LEU A 40 8.03 3.16 4.51
CA LEU A 40 7.98 4.38 5.32
C LEU A 40 7.23 4.14 6.62
N TYR A 41 6.12 3.40 6.57
CA TYR A 41 5.33 3.08 7.75
C TYR A 41 6.09 2.23 8.78
N ILE A 42 6.77 1.18 8.31
CA ILE A 42 7.64 0.34 9.15
C ILE A 42 8.77 1.18 9.75
N LEU A 43 9.39 2.05 8.95
CA LEU A 43 10.43 2.96 9.41
C LEU A 43 9.90 3.92 10.50
N PHE A 44 8.75 4.55 10.28
CA PHE A 44 8.10 5.41 11.27
C PHE A 44 7.78 4.67 12.57
N PHE A 45 7.34 3.41 12.48
CA PHE A 45 7.11 2.58 13.66
C PHE A 45 8.40 2.34 14.46
N PHE A 46 9.52 2.03 13.79
CA PHE A 46 10.80 1.86 14.47
C PHE A 46 11.33 3.17 15.06
N ILE A 47 11.22 4.28 14.33
CA ILE A 47 11.61 5.61 14.82
C ILE A 47 10.77 5.99 16.03
N ALA A 48 9.44 5.81 15.99
CA ALA A 48 8.56 6.09 17.11
C ALA A 48 8.92 5.24 18.33
N ASN A 49 9.12 3.93 18.16
CA ASN A 49 9.56 3.05 19.24
C ASN A 49 10.91 3.44 19.81
N TRP A 50 11.86 3.85 18.96
CA TRP A 50 13.17 4.29 19.39
C TRP A 50 13.10 5.60 20.18
N ILE A 51 12.35 6.61 19.68
CA ILE A 51 12.07 7.86 20.40
C ILE A 51 11.45 7.56 21.77
N ILE A 52 10.48 6.66 21.86
CA ILE A 52 9.85 6.34 23.14
C ILE A 52 10.83 5.67 24.10
N LYS A 53 11.60 4.69 23.62
CA LYS A 53 12.57 3.98 24.44
C LYS A 53 13.71 4.88 24.93
N GLU A 54 14.22 5.78 24.10
CA GLU A 54 15.40 6.60 24.40
C GLU A 54 15.07 8.00 24.97
N LEU A 55 14.01 8.65 24.49
CA LEU A 55 13.66 10.01 24.94
C LEU A 55 12.60 10.00 26.04
N VAL A 56 11.64 9.07 25.99
CA VAL A 56 10.51 9.10 26.93
C VAL A 56 10.75 8.20 28.13
N LYS A 57 11.22 6.96 27.95
CA LYS A 57 11.42 6.02 29.06
C LYS A 57 12.47 6.46 30.13
N PRO A 58 13.63 7.04 29.78
CA PRO A 58 14.62 7.48 30.77
C PRO A 58 14.45 8.93 31.24
N ARG A 59 13.62 9.75 30.56
CA ARG A 59 13.38 11.18 30.91
C ARG A 59 11.92 11.55 31.19
N ALA A 60 10.96 10.62 31.13
CA ALA A 60 9.63 10.79 31.72
C ALA A 60 9.72 10.75 33.25
N ALA A 61 10.59 11.61 33.79
CA ALA A 61 10.58 12.04 35.16
C ALA A 61 9.19 12.62 35.46
N GLY A 62 8.72 12.48 36.71
CA GLY A 62 7.34 12.73 37.16
C GLY A 62 6.70 14.07 36.82
N TRP A 63 7.36 14.97 36.10
CA TRP A 63 6.81 16.21 35.55
C TRP A 63 5.78 15.98 34.42
N LEU A 64 5.95 14.95 33.59
CA LEU A 64 4.96 14.63 32.53
C LEU A 64 3.69 13.99 33.10
N VAL A 65 3.83 13.18 34.16
CA VAL A 65 2.73 12.48 34.84
C VAL A 65 1.85 13.44 35.65
N ASN A 66 2.40 14.54 36.14
CA ASN A 66 1.67 15.52 36.94
C ASN A 66 0.91 16.58 36.12
N ASN A 67 1.07 16.60 34.80
CA ASN A 67 0.51 17.66 33.95
C ASN A 67 -0.30 17.05 32.80
N GLU A 68 -1.48 16.56 33.16
CA GLU A 68 -2.44 15.88 32.27
C GLU A 68 -2.74 16.68 30.99
N ASN A 69 -2.85 18.02 31.11
CA ASN A 69 -3.04 18.93 29.98
C ASN A 69 -1.88 18.89 28.97
N LEU A 70 -0.65 18.69 29.43
CA LEU A 70 0.54 18.64 28.59
C LEU A 70 0.59 17.31 27.83
N VAL A 71 0.26 16.20 28.49
CA VAL A 71 0.10 14.88 27.86
C VAL A 71 -1.01 14.92 26.81
N ILE A 72 -2.18 15.46 27.13
CA ILE A 72 -3.30 15.63 26.19
C ILE A 72 -2.89 16.48 24.98
N SER A 73 -2.18 17.59 25.19
CA SER A 73 -1.72 18.46 24.11
C SER A 73 -0.72 17.77 23.18
N LEU A 74 0.26 17.05 23.75
CA LEU A 74 1.24 16.27 22.99
C LEU A 74 0.57 15.15 22.18
N THR A 75 -0.39 14.47 22.81
CA THR A 75 -1.21 13.43 22.18
C THR A 75 -2.00 13.98 20.99
N ALA A 76 -2.65 15.13 21.17
CA ALA A 76 -3.43 15.78 20.13
C ALA A 76 -2.56 16.23 18.95
N ILE A 77 -1.35 16.74 19.21
CA ILE A 77 -0.39 17.12 18.16
C ILE A 77 0.05 15.88 17.36
N VAL A 78 0.40 14.79 18.04
CA VAL A 78 0.80 13.53 17.39
C VAL A 78 -0.36 12.96 16.56
N LEU A 79 -1.57 12.93 17.11
CA LEU A 79 -2.78 12.51 16.38
C LEU A 79 -3.04 13.38 15.15
N GLY A 80 -2.88 14.70 15.27
CA GLY A 80 -3.01 15.65 14.17
C GLY A 80 -2.00 15.39 13.04
N ILE A 81 -0.74 15.15 13.38
CA ILE A 81 0.31 14.79 12.41
C ILE A 81 -0.01 13.46 11.73
N CYS A 82 -0.45 12.45 12.49
CA CYS A 82 -0.86 11.16 11.94
C CYS A 82 -2.05 11.29 10.99
N PHE A 83 -3.01 12.17 11.27
CA PHE A 83 -4.14 12.44 10.39
C PHE A 83 -3.72 13.11 9.07
N ILE A 84 -2.78 14.06 9.12
CA ILE A 84 -2.20 14.69 7.92
C ILE A 84 -1.44 13.64 7.10
N ALA A 85 -0.64 12.79 7.76
CA ALA A 85 0.10 11.72 7.10
C ALA A 85 -0.83 10.70 6.40
N ASP A 86 -1.95 10.33 7.03
CA ASP A 86 -2.96 9.45 6.44
C ASP A 86 -3.58 10.05 5.16
N SER A 87 -3.85 11.36 5.17
CA SER A 87 -4.36 12.09 4.01
C SER A 87 -3.34 12.12 2.86
N ILE A 88 -2.06 12.30 3.17
CA ILE A 88 -0.97 12.25 2.20
C ILE A 88 -0.85 10.84 1.60
N VAL A 89 -0.76 9.80 2.42
CA VAL A 89 -0.69 8.39 1.98
C VAL A 89 -1.87 8.05 1.08
N THR A 90 -3.09 8.46 1.46
CA THR A 90 -4.30 8.25 0.66
C THR A 90 -4.19 8.91 -0.72
N SER A 91 -3.67 10.13 -0.81
CA SER A 91 -3.46 10.84 -2.09
C SER A 91 -2.42 10.15 -2.99
N TYR A 92 -1.30 9.70 -2.41
CA TYR A 92 -0.22 9.00 -3.10
C TYR A 92 -0.63 7.64 -3.65
N LEU A 93 -1.66 7.01 -3.07
CA LEU A 93 -2.21 5.73 -3.51
C LEU A 93 -3.40 5.90 -4.49
N LYS A 94 -4.27 6.87 -4.26
CA LYS A 94 -5.48 7.11 -5.06
C LYS A 94 -5.16 7.59 -6.48
N THR A 95 -4.26 8.56 -6.62
CA THR A 95 -3.97 9.19 -7.92
C THR A 95 -3.37 8.20 -8.94
N PRO A 96 -2.37 7.37 -8.59
CA PRO A 96 -1.86 6.35 -9.51
C PRO A 96 -2.90 5.28 -9.87
N LEU A 97 -3.76 4.89 -8.91
CA LEU A 97 -4.82 3.91 -9.16
C LEU A 97 -5.86 4.45 -10.15
N GLN A 98 -6.28 5.71 -10.02
CA GLN A 98 -7.22 6.33 -10.97
C GLN A 98 -6.62 6.38 -12.38
N ARG A 99 -5.33 6.73 -12.51
CA ARG A 99 -4.64 6.73 -13.81
C ARG A 99 -4.49 5.33 -14.40
N LEU A 100 -4.34 4.31 -13.56
CA LEU A 100 -4.33 2.91 -13.98
C LEU A 100 -5.73 2.47 -14.46
N ALA A 101 -6.78 2.81 -13.70
CA ALA A 101 -8.17 2.48 -14.04
C ALA A 101 -8.58 3.06 -15.39
N LEU A 102 -8.30 4.35 -15.65
CA LEU A 102 -8.56 4.99 -16.94
C LEU A 102 -7.88 4.25 -18.11
N ASN A 103 -6.64 3.81 -17.91
CA ASN A 103 -5.91 3.07 -18.94
C ASN A 103 -6.45 1.66 -19.19
N ILE A 104 -6.95 1.00 -18.14
CA ILE A 104 -7.60 -0.32 -18.26
C ILE A 104 -8.93 -0.16 -19.01
N ASP A 105 -9.67 0.90 -18.72
CA ASP A 105 -10.98 1.19 -19.31
C ASP A 105 -10.89 1.39 -20.83
N ILE A 106 -9.99 2.27 -21.29
CA ILE A 106 -9.75 2.53 -22.72
C ILE A 106 -9.00 1.40 -23.45
N SER A 107 -8.61 0.34 -22.75
CA SER A 107 -7.83 -0.74 -23.34
C SER A 107 -8.69 -1.63 -24.25
N PRO A 108 -8.09 -2.30 -25.25
CA PRO A 108 -8.79 -3.25 -26.11
C PRO A 108 -8.95 -4.65 -25.46
N MET A 109 -8.93 -4.73 -24.13
CA MET A 109 -9.13 -5.99 -23.39
C MET A 109 -10.60 -6.40 -23.38
N GLU A 110 -10.87 -7.69 -23.16
CA GLU A 110 -12.23 -8.17 -22.86
C GLU A 110 -12.78 -7.50 -21.60
N GLU A 111 -14.04 -7.08 -21.65
CA GLU A 111 -14.73 -6.35 -20.58
C GLU A 111 -14.68 -7.09 -19.24
N LYS A 112 -14.87 -8.41 -19.27
CA LYS A 112 -14.77 -9.28 -18.07
C LYS A 112 -13.40 -9.19 -17.40
N LYS A 113 -12.32 -9.08 -18.20
CA LYS A 113 -10.95 -8.95 -17.69
C LYS A 113 -10.66 -7.56 -17.16
N LYS A 114 -11.14 -6.51 -17.84
CA LYS A 114 -11.04 -5.11 -17.36
C LYS A 114 -11.70 -4.98 -15.99
N ASN A 115 -12.93 -5.45 -15.86
CA ASN A 115 -13.70 -5.39 -14.62
C ASN A 115 -13.01 -6.16 -13.49
N ASN A 116 -12.45 -7.34 -13.77
CA ASN A 116 -11.68 -8.09 -12.77
C ASN A 116 -10.42 -7.33 -12.33
N LEU A 117 -9.63 -6.80 -13.28
CA LEU A 117 -8.42 -6.03 -12.99
C LEU A 117 -8.72 -4.77 -12.17
N MET A 118 -9.75 -4.01 -12.57
CA MET A 118 -10.20 -2.82 -11.85
C MET A 118 -10.67 -3.17 -10.44
N ARG A 119 -11.53 -4.20 -10.31
CA ARG A 119 -12.04 -4.64 -9.01
C ARG A 119 -10.91 -5.06 -8.07
N VAL A 120 -10.03 -5.96 -8.52
CA VAL A 120 -8.95 -6.48 -7.68
C VAL A 120 -7.99 -5.36 -7.26
N THR A 121 -7.65 -4.43 -8.16
CA THR A 121 -6.77 -3.30 -7.82
C THR A 121 -7.42 -2.31 -6.87
N GLN A 122 -8.71 -2.01 -7.03
CA GLN A 122 -9.48 -1.17 -6.10
C GLN A 122 -9.61 -1.81 -4.71
N GLU A 123 -10.05 -3.06 -4.63
CA GLU A 123 -10.18 -3.78 -3.36
C GLU A 123 -8.82 -3.87 -2.64
N THR A 124 -7.74 -4.11 -3.38
CA THR A 124 -6.39 -4.17 -2.79
C THR A 124 -5.94 -2.81 -2.25
N ASN A 125 -6.29 -1.73 -2.94
CA ASN A 125 -5.97 -0.36 -2.50
C ASN A 125 -6.75 0.04 -1.24
N GLU A 126 -8.03 -0.32 -1.15
CA GLU A 126 -8.82 -0.09 0.07
C GLU A 126 -8.30 -0.93 1.24
N LEU A 127 -8.02 -2.21 1.02
CA LEU A 127 -7.46 -3.09 2.06
C LEU A 127 -6.15 -2.54 2.62
N PHE A 128 -5.31 -1.96 1.76
CA PHE A 128 -4.04 -1.37 2.18
C PHE A 128 -4.23 -0.05 2.93
N LYS A 129 -5.15 0.81 2.50
CA LYS A 129 -5.50 2.04 3.23
C LYS A 129 -6.10 1.74 4.59
N GLU A 130 -7.02 0.80 4.68
CA GLU A 130 -7.56 0.36 5.96
C GLU A 130 -6.48 -0.22 6.86
N THR A 131 -5.54 -0.98 6.31
CA THR A 131 -4.42 -1.54 7.08
C THR A 131 -3.59 -0.43 7.69
N PHE A 132 -3.14 0.57 6.91
CA PHE A 132 -2.38 1.70 7.47
C PHE A 132 -3.16 2.51 8.50
N LYS A 133 -4.44 2.73 8.26
CA LYS A 133 -5.31 3.43 9.20
C LYS A 133 -5.41 2.66 10.52
N LYS A 134 -5.66 1.35 10.47
CA LYS A 134 -5.75 0.47 11.64
C LYS A 134 -4.42 0.40 12.40
N PHE A 135 -3.29 0.27 11.71
CA PHE A 135 -1.98 0.35 12.36
C PHE A 135 -1.73 1.72 13.01
N GLY A 136 -2.08 2.82 12.35
CA GLY A 136 -1.84 4.18 12.88
C GLY A 136 -2.61 4.44 14.15
N ILE A 137 -3.86 4.00 14.14
CA ILE A 137 -4.76 4.07 15.29
C ILE A 137 -4.32 3.13 16.42
N LEU A 138 -3.57 2.06 16.17
CA LEU A 138 -3.13 1.12 17.21
C LEU A 138 -1.77 1.44 17.81
N VAL A 139 -0.85 1.98 17.00
CA VAL A 139 0.47 2.40 17.48
C VAL A 139 0.30 3.58 18.45
N ILE A 140 -0.57 4.55 18.14
CA ILE A 140 -0.71 5.76 18.97
C ILE A 140 -1.20 5.48 20.42
N PRO A 141 -2.24 4.66 20.67
CA PRO A 141 -2.66 4.28 22.03
C PRO A 141 -1.65 3.43 22.77
N VAL A 142 -0.91 2.54 22.10
CA VAL A 142 0.17 1.74 22.72
C VAL A 142 1.33 2.65 23.16
N ILE A 143 1.61 3.69 22.37
CA ILE A 143 2.57 4.72 22.73
C ILE A 143 2.06 5.52 23.94
N LEU A 144 0.79 5.93 23.94
CA LEU A 144 0.20 6.73 25.02
C LEU A 144 0.08 5.97 26.33
N THR A 145 -0.40 4.73 26.29
CA THR A 145 -0.51 3.87 27.48
C THR A 145 0.86 3.57 28.08
N ASN A 146 1.90 3.34 27.27
CA ASN A 146 3.27 3.20 27.77
C ASN A 146 3.90 4.48 28.33
N ILE A 147 3.36 5.66 28.01
CA ILE A 147 3.79 6.95 28.57
C ILE A 147 3.04 7.24 29.88
N ILE A 148 1.79 6.78 30.00
CA ILE A 148 0.91 7.02 31.13
C ILE A 148 1.07 5.97 32.24
N ASP A 149 1.30 4.70 31.88
CA ASP A 149 1.53 3.64 32.86
C ASP A 149 2.91 3.79 33.50
N LYS A 150 2.90 4.08 34.81
CA LYS A 150 4.09 3.99 35.66
C LYS A 150 4.69 2.59 35.55
N PRO A 151 6.02 2.43 35.70
CA PRO A 151 6.62 1.13 35.92
C PRO A 151 6.22 0.66 37.34
N GLN A 152 4.98 0.20 37.51
CA GLN A 152 4.61 -0.53 38.72
C GLN A 152 4.98 -1.99 38.49
N GLU A 153 5.98 -2.40 39.27
CA GLU A 153 6.33 -3.78 39.59
C GLU A 153 5.08 -4.56 39.99
N THR A 154 4.41 -5.18 39.04
CA THR A 154 3.55 -6.33 39.31
C THR A 154 3.71 -7.33 38.19
N ASN A 155 4.03 -8.56 38.58
CA ASN A 155 4.24 -9.74 37.76
C ASN A 155 2.97 -10.16 37.00
N GLY A 156 2.52 -9.35 36.06
CA GLY A 156 1.53 -9.71 35.06
C GLY A 156 2.18 -9.56 33.70
N ASP A 157 2.49 -10.68 33.06
CA ASP A 157 2.97 -10.71 31.67
C ASP A 157 2.16 -9.73 30.82
N LYS A 158 2.81 -8.67 30.34
CA LYS A 158 2.25 -7.71 29.38
C LYS A 158 1.97 -8.44 28.06
N ARG A 159 0.88 -9.20 28.01
CA ARG A 159 0.43 -9.96 26.84
C ARG A 159 0.18 -9.07 25.61
N SER A 160 -0.04 -7.76 25.82
CA SER A 160 -0.20 -6.74 24.77
C SER A 160 1.11 -6.30 24.10
N GLU A 161 2.28 -6.61 24.68
CA GLU A 161 3.60 -6.30 24.09
C GLU A 161 4.24 -7.52 23.41
N HIS A 162 3.52 -8.62 23.24
CA HIS A 162 4.09 -9.81 22.62
C HIS A 162 4.41 -9.52 21.15
N PRO A 163 5.65 -9.77 20.67
CA PRO A 163 6.05 -9.49 19.29
C PRO A 163 5.18 -10.17 18.22
N LEU A 164 4.46 -11.23 18.62
CA LEU A 164 3.45 -11.92 17.81
C LEU A 164 2.25 -11.03 17.43
N PHE A 165 1.86 -10.07 18.28
CA PHE A 165 0.81 -9.10 17.94
C PHE A 165 1.21 -8.22 16.74
N TYR A 166 2.50 -7.85 16.64
CA TYR A 166 3.02 -7.08 15.51
C TYR A 166 3.03 -7.90 14.20
N ILE A 167 3.21 -9.21 14.29
CA ILE A 167 3.20 -10.13 13.14
C ILE A 167 1.78 -10.28 12.56
N CYS A 168 0.74 -10.30 13.40
CA CYS A 168 -0.66 -10.35 12.94
C CYS A 168 -1.00 -9.19 12.00
N TYR A 169 -0.36 -8.03 12.20
CA TYR A 169 -0.58 -6.89 11.34
C TYR A 169 0.19 -6.94 10.01
N LEU A 170 1.15 -7.87 9.83
CA LEU A 170 1.75 -8.15 8.53
C LEU A 170 0.83 -8.99 7.62
N ILE A 171 -0.18 -9.66 8.18
CA ILE A 171 -1.09 -10.54 7.42
C ILE A 171 -1.84 -9.79 6.30
N PRO A 172 -2.44 -8.60 6.54
CA PRO A 172 -3.07 -7.83 5.47
C PRO A 172 -2.10 -7.37 4.38
N ILE A 173 -0.84 -7.07 4.74
CA ILE A 173 0.21 -6.71 3.78
C ILE A 173 0.53 -7.92 2.90
N LEU A 174 0.70 -9.11 3.49
CA LEU A 174 0.92 -10.35 2.74
C LEU A 174 -0.24 -10.67 1.81
N PHE A 175 -1.48 -10.48 2.26
CA PHE A 175 -2.68 -10.69 1.43
C PHE A 175 -2.76 -9.69 0.27
N ALA A 176 -2.44 -8.41 0.52
CA ALA A 176 -2.34 -7.39 -0.52
C ALA A 176 -1.23 -7.73 -1.54
N THR A 177 -0.06 -8.15 -1.07
CA THR A 177 1.05 -8.61 -1.92
C THR A 177 0.65 -9.79 -2.79
N TRP A 178 -0.09 -10.76 -2.24
CA TRP A 178 -0.60 -11.90 -3.00
C TRP A 178 -1.58 -11.47 -4.11
N ARG A 179 -2.51 -10.55 -3.82
CA ARG A 179 -3.43 -9.98 -4.82
C ARG A 179 -2.70 -9.21 -5.92
N ILE A 180 -1.70 -8.40 -5.56
CA ILE A 180 -0.82 -7.69 -6.52
C ILE A 180 -0.11 -8.71 -7.42
N TRP A 181 0.37 -9.81 -6.85
CA TRP A 181 1.02 -10.87 -7.61
C TRP A 181 0.06 -11.53 -8.61
N GLN A 182 -1.19 -11.78 -8.23
CA GLN A 182 -2.22 -12.29 -9.14
C GLN A 182 -2.45 -11.34 -10.32
N VAL A 183 -2.62 -10.04 -10.05
CA VAL A 183 -2.78 -9.02 -11.10
C VAL A 183 -1.57 -8.99 -12.03
N ASN A 184 -0.36 -9.02 -11.48
CA ASN A 184 0.86 -9.04 -12.29
C ASN A 184 0.94 -10.30 -13.17
N ARG A 185 0.50 -11.45 -12.65
CA ARG A 185 0.44 -12.70 -13.41
C ARG A 185 -0.58 -12.62 -14.55
N GLU A 186 -1.76 -12.04 -14.31
CA GLU A 186 -2.75 -11.79 -15.37
C GLU A 186 -2.20 -10.85 -16.43
N LEU A 187 -1.55 -9.75 -16.02
CA LEU A 187 -0.97 -8.80 -16.96
C LEU A 187 0.10 -9.46 -17.85
N ASN A 188 1.01 -10.25 -17.26
CA ASN A 188 2.03 -10.97 -18.01
C ASN A 188 1.44 -12.00 -19.00
N LYS A 189 0.34 -12.67 -18.64
CA LYS A 189 -0.35 -13.59 -19.57
C LYS A 189 -0.90 -12.85 -20.80
N ILE A 190 -1.47 -11.66 -20.61
CA ILE A 190 -2.01 -10.86 -21.72
C ILE A 190 -0.87 -10.35 -22.61
N GLU A 191 0.23 -9.87 -22.03
CA GLU A 191 1.42 -9.47 -22.78
C GLU A 191 1.97 -10.61 -23.64
N GLN A 192 2.08 -11.82 -23.07
CA GLN A 192 2.54 -13.00 -23.82
C GLN A 192 1.61 -13.36 -24.98
N LYS A 193 0.28 -13.26 -24.80
CA LYS A 193 -0.68 -13.48 -25.89
C LYS A 193 -0.46 -12.49 -27.04
N ILE A 194 -0.33 -11.20 -26.73
CA ILE A 194 -0.09 -10.14 -27.73
C ILE A 194 1.25 -10.38 -28.45
N LEU A 195 2.31 -10.77 -27.73
CA LEU A 195 3.61 -11.06 -28.33
C LEU A 195 3.58 -12.29 -29.25
N ASN A 196 2.83 -13.33 -28.87
CA ASN A 196 2.68 -14.54 -29.70
C ASN A 196 1.87 -14.26 -30.97
N GLU A 197 0.80 -13.47 -30.88
CA GLU A 197 0.03 -13.01 -32.03
C GLU A 197 0.89 -12.16 -32.97
N GLN A 198 1.69 -11.22 -32.44
CA GLN A 198 2.66 -10.48 -33.24
C GLN A 198 3.64 -11.41 -33.96
N LYS A 199 4.30 -12.34 -33.25
CA LYS A 199 5.27 -13.26 -33.88
C LYS A 199 4.67 -14.07 -35.01
N LYS A 200 3.44 -14.57 -34.85
CA LYS A 200 2.72 -15.34 -35.88
C LYS A 200 2.42 -14.51 -37.14
N HIS A 201 2.14 -13.22 -37.00
CA HIS A 201 1.91 -12.30 -38.13
C HIS A 201 3.20 -11.72 -38.74
N TYR A 202 4.35 -11.88 -38.08
CA TYR A 202 5.66 -11.52 -38.64
C TYR A 202 6.37 -12.71 -39.31
N SER A 203 5.99 -13.96 -38.99
CA SER A 203 6.55 -15.16 -39.63
C SER A 203 5.80 -15.63 -40.88
N ASN A 204 4.61 -15.07 -41.14
CA ASN A 204 3.80 -15.28 -42.35
C ASN A 204 3.86 -14.05 -43.26
#